data_AF-A0A398ATI6-F1
#
_entry.id   AF-A0A398ATI6-F1
#
_cell.length_a   1.000
_cell.length_b   1.000
_cell.length_c   1.000
_cell.angle_alpha   90.00
_cell.angle_beta   90.00
_cell.angle_gamma   90.00
#
_symmetry.space_group_name_H-M   'P 1'
#
loop_
_entity.id
_entity.type
_entity.pdbx_description
1 polymer ?
#
loop_
_entity_poly.entity_id
_entity_poly.type
_entity_poly.pdbx_seq_one_letter_code
_entity_poly.pdbx_strand_id
1 'polypeptide(L)'
;MEGGEEAGAEIIVDSKDLQQQSKALDKLTDRVEDRQLDSNRVQSAMASIAASREADLNAKRLREKELASVKINAADVELIVKELELEKNMVERTLREHKGDAVAATRELLSRYPL
;
A
#
# COMPACT_ATOMS: atom_id res chain seq x y z
N MET A 1 54.94 5.21 -30.34
CA MET A 1 54.32 4.05 -29.67
C MET A 1 53.90 4.58 -28.30
N GLU A 2 52.82 5.35 -28.24
CA GLU A 2 51.39 4.96 -28.29
C GLU A 2 50.91 4.46 -26.92
N GLY A 3 49.83 5.10 -26.42
CA GLY A 3 48.97 4.63 -25.32
C GLY A 3 49.39 5.10 -23.92
N GLY A 4 48.56 5.76 -23.12
CA GLY A 4 47.15 6.04 -23.29
C GLY A 4 46.65 7.06 -22.25
N GLU A 5 45.65 7.83 -22.68
CA GLU A 5 44.80 8.66 -21.86
C GLU A 5 43.98 7.76 -20.91
N GLU A 6 44.26 7.80 -19.61
CA GLU A 6 43.33 7.34 -18.58
C GLU A 6 42.74 8.59 -17.93
N ALA A 7 41.61 9.03 -18.48
CA ALA A 7 40.77 10.07 -17.94
C ALA A 7 40.25 9.63 -16.56
N GLY A 8 40.93 10.08 -15.50
CA GLY A 8 40.37 10.09 -14.16
C GLY A 8 39.17 11.03 -14.15
N ALA A 9 37.97 10.46 -14.32
CA ALA A 9 36.72 11.15 -14.03
C ALA A 9 36.66 11.41 -12.52
N GLU A 10 37.30 12.48 -12.07
CA GLU A 10 37.09 13.05 -10.76
C GLU A 10 35.59 13.36 -10.64
N ILE A 11 34.91 12.65 -9.76
CA ILE A 11 33.58 13.03 -9.27
C ILE A 11 33.80 14.25 -8.38
N ILE A 12 34.08 15.39 -9.00
CA ILE A 12 34.02 16.69 -8.37
C ILE A 12 32.52 16.92 -8.19
N VAL A 13 31.99 16.50 -7.04
CA VAL A 13 30.69 16.97 -6.59
C VAL A 13 30.89 18.47 -6.41
N ASP A 14 30.52 19.25 -7.44
CA ASP A 14 30.78 20.66 -7.49
C ASP A 14 30.28 21.27 -6.18
N SER A 15 31.17 21.90 -5.41
CA SER A 15 30.85 22.51 -4.11
C SER A 15 29.63 23.45 -4.20
N LYS A 16 29.39 23.97 -5.41
CA LYS A 16 28.22 24.76 -5.79
C LYS A 16 26.91 23.97 -5.72
N ASP A 17 26.89 22.71 -6.15
CA ASP A 17 25.72 21.83 -6.08
C ASP A 17 25.42 21.45 -4.62
N LEU A 18 26.44 21.15 -3.83
CA LEU A 18 26.26 20.86 -2.41
C LEU A 18 25.74 22.08 -1.63
N GLN A 19 26.24 23.27 -1.97
CA GLN A 19 25.76 24.53 -1.40
C GLN A 19 24.34 24.88 -1.85
N GLN A 20 23.96 24.57 -3.09
CA GLN A 20 22.58 24.74 -3.57
C GLN A 20 21.63 23.77 -2.88
N GLN A 21 22.04 22.51 -2.68
CA GLN A 21 21.27 21.52 -1.92
C GLN A 21 21.07 21.96 -0.47
N SER A 22 22.11 22.41 0.22
CA SER A 22 21.98 22.93 1.60
C SER A 22 20.99 24.10 1.67
N LYS A 23 21.07 25.06 0.75
CA LYS A 23 20.14 26.20 0.70
C LYS A 23 18.71 25.79 0.35
N ALA A 24 18.52 24.73 -0.43
CA ALA A 24 17.20 24.17 -0.73
C ALA A 24 16.60 23.46 0.50
N LEU A 25 17.43 22.78 1.29
CA LEU A 25 17.03 22.16 2.55
C LEU A 25 16.64 23.22 3.60
N ASP A 26 17.39 24.30 3.71
CA ASP A 26 17.07 25.40 4.63
C ASP A 26 15.71 26.05 4.31
N LYS A 27 15.39 26.20 3.02
CA LYS A 27 14.10 26.75 2.54
C LYS A 27 12.90 25.83 2.81
N LEU A 28 13.11 24.51 2.95
CA LEU A 28 12.04 23.55 3.26
C LEU A 28 11.55 23.67 4.70
N THR A 29 12.41 24.13 5.61
CA THR A 29 12.09 24.33 7.03
C THR A 29 11.70 25.77 7.38
N ASP A 30 11.70 26.67 6.40
CA ASP A 30 11.33 28.06 6.63
C ASP A 30 9.86 28.17 7.04
N ARG A 31 9.59 29.03 8.02
CA ARG A 31 8.27 29.15 8.62
C ARG A 31 7.38 29.97 7.70
N VAL A 32 6.46 29.30 7.02
CA VAL A 32 5.40 29.94 6.22
C VAL A 32 4.09 30.01 7.01
N GLU A 33 3.39 31.14 6.91
CA GLU A 33 2.05 31.31 7.46
C GLU A 33 1.03 30.48 6.66
N ASP A 34 0.05 29.92 7.37
CA ASP A 34 -1.01 29.15 6.73
C ASP A 34 -1.80 30.03 5.76
N ARG A 35 -1.95 29.54 4.51
CA ARG A 35 -2.79 30.21 3.53
C ARG A 35 -4.23 30.20 4.01
N GLN A 36 -4.80 31.39 4.18
CA GLN A 36 -6.22 31.54 4.45
C GLN A 36 -7.03 31.07 3.23
N LEU A 37 -7.78 29.99 3.42
CA LEU A 37 -8.74 29.48 2.46
C LEU A 37 -10.14 29.99 2.82
N ASP A 38 -11.01 30.11 1.83
CA ASP A 38 -12.41 30.48 2.04
C ASP A 38 -13.12 29.40 2.87
N SER A 39 -13.47 29.74 4.11
CA SER A 39 -14.11 28.83 5.08
C SER A 39 -15.40 28.21 4.54
N ASN A 40 -16.19 28.93 3.73
CA ASN A 40 -17.46 28.40 3.20
C ASN A 40 -17.20 27.29 2.17
N ARG A 41 -16.18 27.49 1.33
CA ARG A 41 -15.77 26.49 0.33
C ARG A 41 -15.17 25.26 1.01
N VAL A 42 -14.39 25.44 2.07
CA VAL A 42 -13.82 24.34 2.87
C VAL A 42 -14.93 23.55 3.57
N GLN A 43 -15.91 24.21 4.17
CA GLN A 43 -17.03 23.55 4.84
C GLN A 43 -17.89 22.72 3.87
N SER A 44 -18.21 23.25 2.69
CA SER A 44 -18.98 22.53 1.67
C SER A 44 -18.22 21.30 1.12
N ALA A 45 -16.92 21.44 0.87
CA ALA A 45 -16.07 20.34 0.45
C ALA A 45 -15.92 19.27 1.54
N MET A 46 -15.73 19.68 2.80
CA MET A 46 -15.67 18.78 3.96
C MET A 46 -16.97 18.00 4.14
N ALA A 47 -18.13 18.64 3.99
CA ALA A 47 -19.44 17.97 4.07
C ALA A 47 -19.59 16.92 2.95
N SER A 48 -19.14 17.23 1.74
CA SER A 48 -19.18 16.29 0.60
C SER A 48 -18.25 15.09 0.82
N ILE A 49 -17.07 15.32 1.40
CA ILE A 49 -16.12 14.26 1.77
C ILE A 49 -16.69 13.40 2.91
N ALA A 50 -17.30 14.01 3.92
CA ALA A 50 -17.90 13.30 5.05
C ALA A 50 -19.06 12.39 4.60
N ALA A 51 -19.95 12.90 3.75
CA ALA A 51 -21.05 12.12 3.20
C ALA A 51 -20.56 10.93 2.36
N SER A 52 -19.51 11.12 1.56
CA SER A 52 -18.88 10.03 0.79
C SER A 52 -18.23 8.98 1.71
N ARG A 53 -17.57 9.41 2.80
CA ARG A 53 -16.97 8.51 3.80
C ARG A 53 -18.02 7.67 4.53
N GLU A 54 -19.17 8.24 4.88
CA GLU A 54 -20.25 7.49 5.52
C GLU A 54 -20.85 6.41 4.61
N ALA A 55 -21.03 6.70 3.33
CA ALA A 55 -21.48 5.73 2.34
C ALA A 55 -20.48 4.57 2.21
N ASP A 56 -19.18 4.88 2.15
CA ASP A 56 -18.12 3.88 2.07
C ASP A 56 -18.00 3.04 3.35
N LEU A 57 -18.15 3.66 4.52
CA LEU A 57 -18.14 2.96 5.81
C LEU A 57 -19.33 2.03 5.96
N ASN A 58 -20.52 2.44 5.55
CA ASN A 58 -21.71 1.59 5.57
C ASN A 58 -21.60 0.42 4.58
N ALA A 59 -21.08 0.65 3.38
CA ALA A 59 -20.84 -0.40 2.39
C ALA A 59 -19.80 -1.43 2.89
N LYS A 60 -18.73 -0.97 3.55
CA LYS A 60 -17.74 -1.85 4.18
C LYS A 60 -18.35 -2.68 5.30
N ARG A 61 -19.13 -2.05 6.19
CA ARG A 61 -19.77 -2.75 7.31
C ARG A 61 -20.76 -3.82 6.87
N LEU A 62 -21.45 -3.61 5.75
CA LEU A 62 -22.37 -4.61 5.19
C LEU A 62 -21.60 -5.81 4.62
N ARG A 63 -20.49 -5.58 3.91
CA ARG A 63 -19.59 -6.65 3.46
C ARG A 63 -18.95 -7.41 4.63
N GLU A 64 -18.52 -6.71 5.67
CA GLU A 64 -17.92 -7.32 6.86
C GLU A 64 -18.90 -8.20 7.64
N LYS A 65 -20.19 -7.84 7.68
CA LYS A 65 -21.24 -8.68 8.28
C LYS A 65 -21.47 -9.99 7.52
N GLU A 66 -21.41 -9.95 6.18
CA GLU A 66 -21.45 -11.17 5.38
C GLU A 66 -20.19 -12.01 5.62
N LEU A 67 -19.01 -11.38 5.66
CA LEU A 67 -17.72 -12.05 5.89
C LEU A 67 -17.59 -12.65 7.31
N ALA A 68 -18.13 -12.02 8.35
CA ALA A 68 -18.07 -12.52 9.73
C ALA A 68 -18.97 -13.75 9.97
N SER A 69 -19.95 -13.99 9.09
CA SER A 69 -20.80 -15.19 9.14
C SER A 69 -20.19 -16.40 8.43
N VAL A 70 -19.08 -16.21 7.72
CA VAL A 70 -18.40 -17.26 6.97
C VAL A 70 -17.72 -18.20 7.97
N LYS A 71 -18.35 -19.37 8.17
CA LYS A 71 -17.74 -20.49 8.86
C LYS A 71 -16.68 -21.10 7.95
N ILE A 72 -15.41 -20.80 8.20
CA ILE A 72 -14.31 -21.53 7.57
C ILE A 72 -14.19 -22.91 8.20
N ASN A 73 -14.03 -23.94 7.36
CA ASN A 73 -13.85 -25.30 7.82
C ASN A 73 -12.37 -25.55 8.15
N ALA A 74 -12.07 -26.05 9.36
CA ALA A 74 -10.70 -26.33 9.79
C ALA A 74 -10.04 -27.42 8.92
N ALA A 75 -10.83 -28.38 8.41
CA ALA A 75 -10.33 -29.43 7.53
C ALA A 75 -9.79 -28.87 6.20
N ASP A 76 -10.44 -27.84 5.65
CA ASP A 76 -10.02 -27.23 4.38
C ASP A 76 -8.73 -26.42 4.57
N VAL A 77 -8.57 -25.78 5.74
CA VAL A 77 -7.32 -25.09 6.11
C VAL A 77 -6.18 -26.10 6.22
N GLU A 78 -6.38 -27.20 6.93
CA GLU A 78 -5.35 -28.24 7.10
C GLU A 78 -4.97 -28.91 5.79
N LEU A 79 -5.96 -29.17 4.92
CA LEU A 79 -5.73 -29.73 3.59
C LEU A 79 -4.86 -28.79 2.75
N ILE A 80 -5.21 -27.50 2.65
CA ILE A 80 -4.48 -26.55 1.81
C ILE A 80 -3.07 -26.29 2.36
N VAL A 81 -2.91 -26.18 3.68
CA VAL A 81 -1.58 -26.04 4.32
C VAL A 81 -0.70 -27.24 3.99
N LYS A 82 -1.26 -28.45 4.02
CA LYS A 82 -0.52 -29.68 3.73
C LYS A 82 -0.17 -29.82 2.24
N GLU A 83 -1.11 -29.53 1.35
CA GLU A 83 -0.93 -29.76 -0.10
C GLU A 83 -0.12 -28.66 -0.79
N LEU A 84 -0.24 -27.40 -0.35
CA LEU A 84 0.51 -26.27 -0.93
C LEU A 84 1.73 -25.86 -0.09
N GLU A 85 1.95 -26.50 1.06
CA GLU A 85 3.02 -26.19 2.02
C GLU A 85 3.08 -24.70 2.40
N LEU A 86 1.90 -24.05 2.51
CA LEU A 86 1.77 -22.64 2.83
C LEU A 86 1.54 -22.39 4.33
N GLU A 87 1.87 -21.19 4.79
CA GLU A 87 1.59 -20.77 6.16
C GLU A 87 0.08 -20.75 6.46
N LYS A 88 -0.30 -21.35 7.60
CA LYS A 88 -1.70 -21.42 8.07
C LYS A 88 -2.42 -20.07 8.08
N ASN A 89 -1.73 -19.01 8.51
CA ASN A 89 -2.28 -17.65 8.56
C ASN A 89 -2.66 -17.12 7.18
N MET A 90 -1.87 -17.44 6.16
CA MET A 90 -2.12 -17.02 4.77
C MET A 90 -3.31 -17.78 4.16
N VAL A 91 -3.41 -19.08 4.46
CA VAL A 91 -4.51 -19.95 4.01
C VAL A 91 -5.83 -19.53 4.64
N GLU A 92 -5.86 -19.32 5.97
CA GLU A 92 -7.08 -18.86 6.65
C GLU A 92 -7.55 -17.50 6.16
N ARG A 93 -6.62 -16.58 5.89
CA ARG A 93 -6.93 -15.27 5.34
C ARG A 93 -7.59 -15.40 3.97
N THR A 94 -7.00 -16.20 3.08
CA THR A 94 -7.52 -16.39 1.72
C THR A 94 -8.88 -17.10 1.74
N LEU A 95 -9.06 -18.10 2.60
CA LEU A 95 -10.37 -18.76 2.78
C LEU A 95 -11.45 -17.79 3.29
N ARG A 96 -11.11 -16.87 4.20
CA ARG A 96 -12.06 -15.84 4.64
C ARG A 96 -12.40 -14.85 3.52
N GLU A 97 -11.41 -14.47 2.71
CA GLU A 97 -11.60 -13.60 1.53
C GLU A 97 -12.54 -14.26 0.50
N HIS A 98 -12.46 -15.59 0.35
CA HIS A 98 -13.29 -16.39 -0.57
C HIS A 98 -14.55 -17.00 0.07
N LYS A 99 -15.03 -16.44 1.19
CA LYS A 99 -16.27 -16.88 1.85
C LYS A 99 -16.30 -18.38 2.23
N GLY A 100 -15.14 -18.95 2.55
CA GLY A 100 -15.01 -20.36 2.97
C GLY A 100 -15.10 -21.35 1.82
N ASP A 101 -15.09 -20.89 0.57
CA ASP A 101 -14.99 -21.76 -0.61
C ASP A 101 -13.54 -22.23 -0.79
N ALA A 102 -13.29 -23.49 -0.44
CA ALA A 102 -11.99 -24.12 -0.57
C ALA A 102 -11.48 -24.11 -2.03
N VAL A 103 -12.37 -24.35 -3.01
CA VAL A 103 -11.96 -24.44 -4.43
C VAL A 103 -11.58 -23.08 -4.97
N ALA A 104 -12.36 -22.03 -4.65
CA ALA A 104 -12.03 -20.68 -5.08
C ALA A 104 -10.74 -20.17 -4.41
N ALA A 105 -10.56 -20.43 -3.10
CA ALA A 105 -9.35 -20.07 -2.38
C ALA A 105 -8.11 -20.79 -2.92
N THR A 106 -8.18 -22.10 -3.17
CA THR A 106 -7.06 -22.86 -3.74
C THR A 106 -6.71 -22.37 -5.14
N ARG A 107 -7.69 -22.02 -5.99
CA ARG A 107 -7.43 -21.45 -7.32
C ARG A 107 -6.73 -20.09 -7.25
N GLU A 108 -7.15 -19.21 -6.34
CA GLU A 108 -6.47 -17.93 -6.10
C GLU A 108 -5.05 -18.15 -5.58
N LEU A 109 -4.86 -19.05 -4.63
CA LEU A 109 -3.54 -19.39 -4.09
C LEU A 109 -2.59 -19.91 -5.17
N LEU A 110 -3.07 -20.79 -6.06
CA LEU A 110 -2.30 -21.27 -7.21
C LEU A 110 -2.03 -20.17 -8.25
N SER A 111 -2.95 -19.21 -8.43
CA SER A 111 -2.72 -18.07 -9.33
C SER A 111 -1.75 -17.06 -8.75
N ARG A 112 -1.74 -16.90 -7.42
CA ARG A 112 -0.88 -15.96 -6.69
C ARG A 112 0.53 -16.51 -6.48
N TYR A 113 0.64 -17.82 -6.29
CA TYR A 113 1.88 -18.55 -6.09
C TYR A 113 1.99 -19.64 -7.17
N PRO A 114 2.42 -19.27 -8.39
CA PRO A 114 2.73 -20.26 -9.41
C PRO A 114 3.92 -21.10 -8.91
N LEU A 115 3.70 -22.41 -8.79
CA LEU A 115 4.71 -23.42 -8.48
C LEU A 115 5.68 -23.61 -9.66
#